data_AF-A0A522KRY7-F1
#
_entry.id   AF-A0A522KRY7-F1
#
_cell.length_a   1.000
_cell.length_b   1.000
_cell.length_c   1.000
_cell.angle_alpha   90.00
_cell.angle_beta   90.00
_cell.angle_gamma   90.00
#
_symmetry.space_group_name_H-M   'P 1'
#
loop_
_entity.id
_entity.type
_entity.pdbx_description
1 polymer ?
#
loop_
_entity_poly.entity_id
_entity_poly.type
_entity_poly.pdbx_seq_one_letter_code
_entity_poly.pdbx_strand_id
1 'polypeptide(L)'
;MSALIFRTLYVQSTTRKLAGRFGFEAGLNLITGADNSIGKSTLARLPLWTLGCDMAFDTDWKNFDVRALLKFELGGREHYVTRHRDEWRIRADDGLWTSYEVGSDEFEKKFASLVGFGAKLPRRKEPWIHEVPSPEHYFVAFYVDQMRGWVEPLNSFEIYKYENWKGTVLSFHVGYRSAEYFNLDAEIAKGKQAVLDDADLIDRYTKAVDVLNVDLH
;
A
#
# COMPACT_ATOMS: atom_id res chain seq x y z
N MET A 1 -17.18 1.48 -4.72
CA MET A 1 -16.16 1.46 -3.65
C MET A 1 -16.83 1.95 -2.38
N SER A 2 -16.74 1.21 -1.28
CA SER A 2 -17.35 1.61 0.00
C SER A 2 -16.51 2.72 0.63
N ALA A 3 -17.15 3.72 1.25
CA ALA A 3 -16.42 4.77 1.95
C ALA A 3 -15.69 4.19 3.17
N LEU A 4 -14.39 4.47 3.26
CA LEU A 4 -13.58 4.16 4.45
C LEU A 4 -13.64 5.37 5.39
N ILE A 5 -14.21 5.17 6.59
CA ILE A 5 -14.47 6.25 7.55
C ILE A 5 -13.66 5.99 8.82
N PHE A 6 -12.72 6.88 9.15
CA PHE A 6 -12.02 6.81 10.44
C PHE A 6 -13.01 7.10 11.57
N ARG A 7 -12.94 6.34 12.68
CA ARG A 7 -13.82 6.50 13.84
C ARG A 7 -13.05 6.86 15.10
N THR A 8 -12.02 6.09 15.44
CA THR A 8 -11.22 6.38 16.63
C THR A 8 -9.81 5.89 16.45
N LEU A 9 -8.84 6.75 16.73
CA LEU A 9 -7.43 6.41 16.81
C LEU A 9 -7.00 6.39 18.28
N TYR A 10 -6.39 5.28 18.70
CA TYR A 10 -5.68 5.15 19.96
C TYR A 10 -4.19 5.10 19.66
N VAL A 11 -3.41 5.89 20.38
CA VAL A 11 -1.96 5.99 20.19
C VAL A 11 -1.31 5.91 21.56
N GLN A 12 -0.27 5.12 21.68
CA GLN A 12 0.53 5.02 22.88
C GLN A 12 2.01 5.13 22.52
N SER A 13 2.76 5.89 23.31
CA SER A 13 4.22 5.86 23.30
C SER A 13 4.68 5.24 24.62
N THR A 14 5.32 4.07 24.54
CA THR A 14 5.91 3.43 25.72
C THR A 14 7.05 4.28 26.27
N THR A 15 7.91 4.82 25.39
CA THR A 15 9.06 5.65 25.76
C THR A 15 8.64 6.91 26.51
N ARG A 16 7.56 7.57 26.08
CA ARG A 16 7.06 8.79 26.73
C ARG A 16 6.09 8.53 27.87
N LYS A 17 5.61 7.30 28.06
CA LYS A 17 4.53 6.94 29.00
C LYS A 17 3.26 7.77 28.78
N LEU A 18 2.93 8.04 27.53
CA LEU A 18 1.77 8.83 27.12
C LEU A 18 0.86 8.00 26.23
N ALA A 19 -0.44 8.27 26.33
CA ALA A 19 -1.45 7.74 25.41
C ALA A 19 -2.45 8.83 25.03
N GLY A 20 -2.97 8.74 23.81
CA GLY A 20 -3.99 9.62 23.27
C GLY A 20 -5.12 8.81 22.65
N ARG A 21 -6.33 9.35 22.77
CA ARG A 21 -7.53 8.86 22.08
C ARG A 21 -8.11 10.00 21.28
N PHE A 22 -8.29 9.80 19.99
CA PHE A 22 -8.79 10.80 19.06
C PHE A 22 -10.00 10.24 18.32
N GLY A 23 -11.15 10.89 18.50
CA GLY A 23 -12.38 10.56 17.77
C GLY A 23 -12.44 11.29 16.45
N PHE A 24 -13.04 10.65 15.45
CA PHE A 24 -13.32 11.25 14.15
C PHE A 24 -14.80 11.07 13.84
N GLU A 25 -15.45 12.17 13.48
CA GLU A 25 -16.85 12.19 13.08
C GLU A 25 -16.98 12.30 11.56
N ALA A 26 -18.16 11.98 11.04
CA ALA A 26 -18.45 12.21 9.63
C ALA A 26 -18.38 13.71 9.30
N GLY A 27 -17.72 14.06 8.19
CA GLY A 27 -17.54 15.44 7.75
C GLY A 27 -16.20 16.05 8.16
N LEU A 28 -16.21 17.34 8.49
CA LEU A 28 -14.99 18.10 8.75
C LEU A 28 -14.49 17.92 10.19
N ASN A 29 -13.27 17.39 10.32
CA ASN A 29 -12.59 17.27 11.60
C ASN A 29 -11.44 18.29 11.65
N LEU A 30 -11.48 19.23 12.59
CA LEU A 30 -10.46 20.27 12.73
C LEU A 30 -9.43 19.87 13.79
N ILE A 31 -8.17 19.70 13.37
CA ILE A 31 -7.04 19.47 14.28
C ILE A 31 -6.35 20.82 14.55
N THR A 32 -6.55 21.37 15.74
CA THR A 32 -5.92 22.62 16.17
C THR A 32 -4.82 22.37 17.20
N GLY A 33 -4.01 23.40 17.43
CA GLY A 33 -2.93 23.37 18.40
C GLY A 33 -2.51 24.76 18.78
N ALA A 34 -1.97 24.92 19.99
CA ALA A 34 -1.48 26.21 20.46
C ALA A 34 -0.28 26.73 19.64
N ASP A 35 0.45 25.84 18.97
CA ASP A 35 1.60 26.18 18.14
C ASP A 35 1.74 25.23 16.94
N ASN A 36 2.60 25.57 15.97
CA ASN A 36 2.82 24.81 14.74
C ASN A 36 3.46 23.43 14.98
N SER A 37 4.21 23.24 16.08
CA SER A 37 5.08 22.08 16.30
C SER A 37 4.56 21.06 17.32
N ILE A 38 3.27 21.07 17.66
CA ILE A 38 2.72 20.21 18.73
C ILE A 38 2.27 18.81 18.26
N GLY A 39 2.57 18.41 17.02
CA GLY A 39 2.23 17.09 16.48
C GLY A 39 0.89 17.00 15.72
N LYS A 40 0.37 18.13 15.20
CA LYS A 40 -0.84 18.15 14.35
C LYS A 40 -0.67 17.30 13.09
N SER A 41 0.45 17.49 12.38
CA SER A 41 0.79 16.70 11.18
C SER A 41 0.98 15.22 11.54
N THR A 42 1.64 14.94 12.67
CA THR A 42 1.76 13.57 13.20
C THR A 42 0.40 12.92 13.41
N LEU A 43 -0.54 13.62 14.04
CA LEU A 43 -1.90 13.11 14.27
C LEU A 43 -2.65 12.86 12.95
N ALA A 44 -2.49 13.72 11.95
CA ALA A 44 -3.11 13.52 10.63
C ALA A 44 -2.53 12.30 9.87
N ARG A 45 -1.22 12.03 10.03
CA ARG A 45 -0.52 10.92 9.38
C ARG A 45 -0.76 9.57 10.08
N LEU A 46 -1.00 9.57 11.39
CA LEU A 46 -1.11 8.35 12.19
C LEU A 46 -2.17 7.34 11.75
N PRO A 47 -3.41 7.74 11.37
CA PRO A 47 -4.38 6.79 10.83
C PRO A 47 -3.86 6.05 9.58
N LEU A 48 -3.28 6.79 8.63
CA LEU A 48 -2.71 6.25 7.40
C LEU A 48 -1.51 5.34 7.69
N TRP A 49 -0.62 5.77 8.58
CA TRP A 49 0.50 4.96 9.05
C TRP A 49 0.05 3.65 9.69
N THR A 50 -1.02 3.68 10.48
CA THR A 50 -1.59 2.47 11.11
C THR A 50 -2.19 1.52 10.07
N LEU A 51 -2.73 2.06 8.97
CA LEU A 51 -3.26 1.30 7.84
C LEU A 51 -2.20 0.76 6.87
N GLY A 52 -0.92 0.93 7.22
CA GLY A 52 0.21 0.38 6.47
C GLY A 52 0.78 1.30 5.41
N CYS A 53 0.48 2.61 5.46
CA CYS A 53 1.22 3.59 4.66
C CYS A 53 2.56 3.93 5.32
N ASP A 54 3.61 4.03 4.52
CA ASP A 54 4.87 4.65 4.91
C ASP A 54 4.88 6.14 4.57
N MET A 55 5.19 6.91 5.60
CA MET A 55 5.10 8.37 5.61
C MET A 55 6.31 8.93 6.33
N ALA A 56 6.76 10.11 5.89
CA ALA A 56 7.78 10.84 6.60
C ALA A 56 7.25 11.33 7.95
N PHE A 57 7.95 10.99 9.02
CA PHE A 57 7.79 11.59 10.35
C PHE A 57 9.09 12.32 10.73
N ASP A 58 9.03 13.16 11.76
CA ASP A 58 10.22 13.80 12.30
C ASP A 58 11.24 12.76 12.80
N THR A 59 12.52 13.13 12.82
CA THR A 59 13.64 12.20 13.11
C THR A 59 13.48 11.46 14.44
N ASP A 60 12.90 12.12 15.44
CA ASP A 60 12.72 11.56 16.77
C ASP A 60 11.59 10.54 16.86
N TRP A 61 10.70 10.47 15.85
CA TRP A 61 9.54 9.57 15.84
C TRP A 61 9.93 8.12 16.06
N LYS A 62 11.03 7.69 15.44
CA LYS A 62 11.56 6.32 15.55
C LYS A 62 11.94 5.94 17.00
N ASN A 63 12.17 6.92 17.88
CA ASN A 63 12.59 6.71 19.26
C ASN A 63 11.40 6.53 20.24
N PHE A 64 10.16 6.78 19.80
CA PHE A 64 9.01 6.85 20.72
C PHE A 64 8.29 5.51 21.00
N ASP A 65 8.75 4.37 20.46
CA ASP A 65 8.10 3.04 20.58
C ASP A 65 6.57 3.15 20.50
N VAL A 66 6.10 3.61 19.33
CA VAL A 66 4.70 3.97 19.12
C VAL A 66 3.87 2.74 18.78
N ARG A 67 2.75 2.60 19.49
CA ARG A 67 1.66 1.65 19.20
C ARG A 67 0.45 2.44 18.76
N ALA A 68 -0.19 2.02 17.68
CA ALA A 68 -1.44 2.59 17.25
C ALA A 68 -2.50 1.52 17.02
N LEU A 69 -3.74 1.85 17.37
CA LEU A 69 -4.94 1.10 17.02
C LEU A 69 -5.91 2.08 16.37
N LEU A 70 -6.31 1.78 15.15
CA LEU A 70 -7.32 2.53 14.42
C LEU A 70 -8.59 1.69 14.32
N LYS A 71 -9.70 2.25 14.81
CA LYS A 71 -11.05 1.82 14.52
C LYS A 71 -11.56 2.62 13.32
N PHE A 72 -12.02 1.92 12.29
CA PHE A 72 -12.59 2.51 11.10
C PHE A 72 -13.83 1.73 10.65
N GLU A 73 -14.64 2.34 9.80
CA GLU A 73 -15.81 1.73 9.21
C GLU A 73 -15.61 1.57 7.70
N LEU A 74 -16.11 0.46 7.17
CA LEU A 74 -16.21 0.23 5.74
C LEU A 74 -17.55 -0.42 5.42
N GLY A 75 -18.36 0.24 4.59
CA GLY A 75 -19.67 -0.30 4.19
C GLY A 75 -20.62 -0.55 5.38
N GLY A 76 -20.58 0.30 6.41
CA GLY A 76 -21.41 0.16 7.60
C GLY A 76 -20.90 -0.83 8.65
N ARG A 77 -19.74 -1.47 8.43
CA ARG A 77 -19.16 -2.44 9.37
C ARG A 77 -17.88 -1.92 10.00
N GLU A 78 -17.66 -2.31 11.25
CA GLU A 78 -16.51 -1.85 12.03
C GLU A 78 -15.30 -2.76 11.84
N HIS A 79 -14.15 -2.15 11.59
CA HIS A 79 -12.88 -2.81 11.41
C HIS A 79 -11.81 -2.18 12.29
N TYR A 80 -10.76 -2.95 12.53
CA TYR A 80 -9.66 -2.54 13.40
C TYR A 80 -8.34 -2.89 12.74
N VAL A 81 -7.39 -1.98 12.83
CA VAL A 81 -6.00 -2.23 12.48
C VAL A 81 -5.08 -1.75 13.59
N THR A 82 -4.02 -2.49 13.87
CA THR A 82 -2.96 -2.08 14.79
C THR A 82 -1.61 -2.11 14.09
N ARG A 83 -0.74 -1.18 14.46
CA ARG A 83 0.68 -1.18 14.09
C ARG A 83 1.54 -1.02 15.33
N HIS A 84 2.51 -1.91 15.51
CA HIS A 84 3.57 -1.76 16.51
C HIS A 84 4.84 -2.42 16.00
N ARG A 85 5.94 -1.65 15.94
CA ARG A 85 7.22 -2.11 15.40
C ARG A 85 7.03 -2.73 14.01
N ASP A 86 7.37 -4.00 13.88
CA ASP A 86 7.38 -4.74 12.61
C ASP A 86 6.13 -5.62 12.47
N GLU A 87 5.08 -5.37 13.26
CA GLU A 87 3.83 -6.11 13.22
C GLU A 87 2.63 -5.21 12.88
N TRP A 88 1.86 -5.65 11.90
CA TRP A 88 0.48 -5.23 11.69
C TRP A 88 -0.48 -6.30 12.19
N ARG A 89 -1.63 -5.87 12.71
CA ARG A 89 -2.76 -6.77 12.92
C ARG A 89 -4.02 -6.16 12.39
N ILE A 90 -4.87 -6.96 11.76
CA ILE A 90 -6.18 -6.51 11.28
C ILE A 90 -7.27 -7.42 11.82
N ARG A 91 -8.40 -6.82 12.18
CA ARG A 91 -9.66 -7.50 12.45
C ARG A 91 -10.71 -6.91 11.54
N ALA A 92 -11.17 -7.69 10.59
CA ALA A 92 -12.26 -7.28 9.71
C ALA A 92 -13.60 -7.72 10.30
N ASP A 93 -14.54 -6.79 10.45
CA ASP A 93 -15.82 -7.02 11.11
C ASP A 93 -15.62 -7.60 12.54
N ASP A 94 -16.53 -8.49 12.95
CA ASP A 94 -16.45 -9.28 14.19
C ASP A 94 -15.52 -10.50 14.08
N GLY A 95 -14.62 -10.52 13.09
CA GLY A 95 -13.70 -11.62 12.84
C GLY A 95 -12.58 -11.76 13.89
N LEU A 96 -11.67 -12.71 13.63
CA LEU A 96 -10.45 -12.89 14.42
C LEU A 96 -9.36 -11.89 13.99
N TRP A 97 -8.48 -11.55 14.92
CA TRP A 97 -7.25 -10.83 14.59
C TRP A 97 -6.32 -11.70 13.75
N THR A 98 -5.77 -11.13 12.69
CA THR A 98 -4.70 -11.75 11.90
C THR A 98 -3.47 -10.85 11.94
N SER A 99 -2.30 -11.44 12.22
CA SER A 99 -1.00 -10.75 12.26
C SER A 99 -0.28 -10.85 10.92
N TYR A 100 0.47 -9.80 10.60
CA TYR A 100 1.31 -9.68 9.41
C TYR A 100 2.62 -8.98 9.79
N GLU A 101 3.69 -9.31 9.09
CA GLU A 101 4.93 -8.54 9.15
C GLU A 101 4.76 -7.22 8.39
N VAL A 102 5.37 -6.14 8.88
CA VAL A 102 5.37 -4.85 8.19
C VAL A 102 6.09 -4.99 6.85
N GLY A 103 5.42 -4.55 5.78
CA GLY A 103 5.86 -4.68 4.39
C GLY A 103 5.49 -6.00 3.71
N SER A 104 4.74 -6.89 4.38
CA SER A 104 4.38 -8.18 3.75
C SER A 104 3.30 -8.03 2.67
N ASP A 105 3.47 -8.76 1.57
CA ASP A 105 2.51 -8.80 0.47
C ASP A 105 1.15 -9.36 0.92
N GLU A 106 1.11 -10.22 1.95
CA GLU A 106 -0.17 -10.73 2.50
C GLU A 106 -1.00 -9.65 3.16
N PHE A 107 -0.36 -8.70 3.87
CA PHE A 107 -1.07 -7.55 4.42
C PHE A 107 -1.61 -6.67 3.28
N GLU A 108 -0.79 -6.38 2.27
CA GLU A 108 -1.20 -5.58 1.11
C GLU A 108 -2.41 -6.22 0.41
N LYS A 109 -2.38 -7.54 0.16
CA LYS A 109 -3.50 -8.31 -0.41
C LYS A 109 -4.74 -8.27 0.48
N LYS A 110 -4.58 -8.43 1.81
CA LYS A 110 -5.69 -8.40 2.75
C LYS A 110 -6.34 -7.02 2.79
N PHE A 111 -5.54 -5.97 2.85
CA PHE A 111 -5.99 -4.58 2.85
C PHE A 111 -6.72 -4.25 1.53
N ALA A 112 -6.09 -4.56 0.39
CA ALA A 112 -6.67 -4.31 -0.93
C ALA A 112 -8.00 -5.05 -1.12
N SER A 113 -8.10 -6.31 -0.68
CA SER A 113 -9.35 -7.07 -0.69
C SER A 113 -10.40 -6.41 0.20
N LEU A 114 -10.01 -5.95 1.39
CA LEU A 114 -10.93 -5.30 2.33
C LEU A 114 -11.53 -4.04 1.71
N VAL A 115 -10.71 -3.13 1.17
CA VAL A 115 -11.16 -1.84 0.64
C VAL A 115 -11.67 -1.90 -0.82
N GLY A 116 -11.59 -3.07 -1.46
CA GLY A 116 -11.96 -3.25 -2.87
C GLY A 116 -11.01 -2.55 -3.83
N PHE A 117 -9.72 -2.49 -3.50
CA PHE A 117 -8.67 -1.94 -4.37
C PHE A 117 -8.12 -3.03 -5.29
N GLY A 118 -8.56 -3.00 -6.55
CA GLY A 118 -8.24 -4.00 -7.57
C GLY A 118 -7.13 -3.60 -8.54
N ALA A 119 -6.45 -2.48 -8.30
CA ALA A 119 -5.31 -2.08 -9.11
C ALA A 119 -4.16 -3.08 -8.94
N LYS A 120 -3.40 -3.31 -10.02
CA LYS A 120 -2.15 -4.06 -10.00
C LYS A 120 -1.05 -3.27 -10.67
N LEU A 121 0.18 -3.44 -10.20
CA LEU A 121 1.35 -2.77 -10.75
C LEU A 121 2.44 -3.78 -11.14
N PRO A 122 3.13 -3.59 -12.27
CA PRO A 122 4.23 -4.45 -12.68
C PRO A 122 5.43 -4.28 -11.74
N ARG A 123 6.07 -5.40 -11.38
CA ARG A 123 7.33 -5.39 -10.61
C ARG A 123 8.45 -4.78 -11.45
N ARG A 124 9.30 -3.95 -10.85
CA ARG A 124 10.38 -3.22 -11.57
C ARG A 124 11.32 -4.13 -12.39
N LYS A 125 11.75 -5.25 -11.81
CA LYS A 125 12.70 -6.18 -12.44
C LYS A 125 12.03 -7.25 -13.31
N GLU A 126 10.78 -7.55 -13.03
CA GLU A 126 10.02 -8.62 -13.68
C GLU A 126 8.66 -8.04 -14.08
N PRO A 127 8.61 -7.16 -15.10
CA PRO A 127 7.39 -6.42 -15.45
C PRO A 127 6.22 -7.31 -15.86
N TRP A 128 6.45 -8.60 -16.15
CA TRP A 128 5.42 -9.61 -16.38
C TRP A 128 4.75 -10.12 -15.10
N ILE A 129 5.30 -9.78 -13.92
CA ILE A 129 4.71 -10.07 -12.61
C ILE A 129 4.00 -8.81 -12.13
N HIS A 130 2.68 -8.84 -12.17
CA HIS A 130 1.84 -7.77 -11.65
C HIS A 130 1.41 -8.09 -10.21
N GLU A 131 1.60 -7.15 -9.31
CA GLU A 131 1.39 -7.30 -7.88
C GLU A 131 0.28 -6.39 -7.37
N VAL A 132 -0.27 -6.76 -6.21
CA VAL A 132 -1.11 -5.85 -5.45
C VAL A 132 -0.21 -4.76 -4.89
N PRO A 133 -0.49 -3.48 -5.15
CA PRO A 133 0.32 -2.40 -4.63
C PRO A 133 0.03 -2.12 -3.15
N SER A 134 1.00 -1.52 -2.49
CA SER A 134 0.96 -1.16 -1.07
C SER A 134 -0.15 -0.12 -0.75
N PRO A 135 -0.62 -0.02 0.52
CA PRO A 135 -1.74 0.85 0.92
C PRO A 135 -1.61 2.32 0.52
N GLU A 136 -0.39 2.85 0.40
CA GLU A 136 -0.11 4.22 -0.05
C GLU A 136 -0.74 4.51 -1.41
N HIS A 137 -0.75 3.53 -2.32
CA HIS A 137 -1.34 3.65 -3.66
C HIS A 137 -2.87 3.77 -3.60
N TYR A 138 -3.51 3.21 -2.57
CA TYR A 138 -4.93 3.44 -2.34
C TYR A 138 -5.17 4.88 -1.84
N PHE A 139 -4.40 5.35 -0.86
CA PHE A 139 -4.64 6.64 -0.22
C PHE A 139 -4.14 7.86 -1.00
N VAL A 140 -3.30 7.66 -2.01
CA VAL A 140 -2.72 8.75 -2.81
C VAL A 140 -3.77 9.69 -3.41
N ALA A 141 -4.94 9.18 -3.78
CA ALA A 141 -6.03 9.96 -4.36
C ALA A 141 -6.84 10.75 -3.32
N PHE A 142 -6.67 10.44 -2.02
CA PHE A 142 -7.51 10.93 -0.94
C PHE A 142 -6.75 11.72 0.13
N TYR A 143 -5.42 11.80 0.04
CA TYR A 143 -4.58 12.45 1.04
C TYR A 143 -3.55 13.41 0.43
N VAL A 144 -3.57 14.66 0.90
CA VAL A 144 -2.62 15.71 0.53
C VAL A 144 -1.88 16.14 1.80
N ASP A 145 -0.59 15.84 1.87
CA ASP A 145 0.26 16.25 2.99
C ASP A 145 0.65 17.74 2.90
N GLN A 146 0.70 18.43 4.04
CA GLN A 146 1.05 19.86 4.08
C GLN A 146 2.47 20.16 3.60
N MET A 147 3.43 19.23 3.75
CA MET A 147 4.83 19.50 3.41
C MET A 147 5.15 19.23 1.94
N ARG A 148 4.62 18.14 1.38
CA ARG A 148 4.95 17.67 0.02
C ARG A 148 3.82 17.87 -0.99
N GLY A 149 2.56 17.88 -0.54
CA GLY A 149 1.39 17.84 -1.41
C GLY A 149 1.12 19.12 -2.21
N TRP A 150 1.67 20.26 -1.78
CA TRP A 150 1.53 21.55 -2.49
C TRP A 150 2.58 21.78 -3.58
N VAL A 151 3.69 21.02 -3.55
CA VAL A 151 4.78 21.14 -4.53
C VAL A 151 4.59 20.14 -5.66
N GLU A 152 4.20 18.90 -5.32
CA GLU A 152 3.92 17.86 -6.31
C GLU A 152 2.65 17.07 -5.94
N PRO A 153 1.64 17.04 -6.83
CA PRO A 153 0.49 16.17 -6.65
C PRO A 153 0.91 14.71 -6.47
N LEU A 154 0.18 14.01 -5.59
CA LEU A 154 0.35 12.56 -5.36
C LEU A 154 1.72 12.18 -4.77
N ASN A 155 2.34 13.08 -3.99
CA ASN A 155 3.65 12.87 -3.36
C ASN A 155 3.60 12.92 -1.82
N SER A 156 2.44 12.55 -1.24
CA SER A 156 2.22 12.56 0.21
C SER A 156 2.84 11.37 0.96
N PHE A 157 3.28 10.34 0.24
CA PHE A 157 3.76 9.05 0.76
C PHE A 157 5.15 8.70 0.22
N GLU A 158 5.89 7.86 0.93
CA GLU A 158 7.24 7.42 0.51
C GLU A 158 7.17 6.15 -0.34
N ILE A 159 6.82 6.30 -1.63
CA ILE A 159 6.63 5.17 -2.55
C ILE A 159 7.86 4.96 -3.43
N TYR A 160 8.58 3.85 -3.20
CA TYR A 160 9.76 3.46 -3.99
C TYR A 160 9.61 2.12 -4.73
N LYS A 161 8.57 1.34 -4.42
CA LYS A 161 8.36 -0.06 -4.90
C LYS A 161 8.13 -0.13 -6.41
N TYR A 162 7.46 0.87 -6.99
CA TYR A 162 7.05 0.88 -8.40
C TYR A 162 7.52 2.13 -9.15
N GLU A 163 7.64 2.02 -10.48
CA GLU A 163 7.91 3.13 -11.39
C GLU A 163 6.64 3.51 -12.16
N ASN A 164 6.48 4.80 -12.48
CA ASN A 164 5.41 5.33 -13.34
C ASN A 164 3.98 4.87 -12.95
N TRP A 165 3.76 4.59 -11.67
CA TRP A 165 2.52 3.98 -11.16
C TRP A 165 1.33 4.95 -11.12
N LYS A 166 1.56 6.27 -11.07
CA LYS A 166 0.53 7.29 -10.82
C LYS A 166 -0.65 7.17 -11.79
N GLY A 167 -0.39 7.15 -13.10
CA GLY A 167 -1.45 7.06 -14.11
C GLY A 167 -2.25 5.76 -14.00
N THR A 168 -1.56 4.65 -13.75
CA THR A 168 -2.16 3.33 -13.59
C THR A 168 -3.07 3.27 -12.35
N VAL A 169 -2.61 3.75 -11.21
CA VAL A 169 -3.41 3.78 -9.97
C VAL A 169 -4.59 4.74 -10.07
N LEU A 170 -4.38 5.94 -10.62
CA LEU A 170 -5.46 6.92 -10.81
C LEU A 170 -6.56 6.39 -11.72
N SER A 171 -6.20 5.66 -12.78
CA SER A 171 -7.18 5.08 -13.69
C SER A 171 -8.16 4.13 -13.00
N PHE A 172 -7.73 3.46 -11.94
CA PHE A 172 -8.60 2.64 -11.10
C PHE A 172 -9.52 3.51 -10.23
N HIS A 173 -8.96 4.50 -9.53
CA HIS A 173 -9.71 5.39 -8.62
C HIS A 173 -10.82 6.18 -9.33
N VAL A 174 -10.57 6.63 -10.57
CA VAL A 174 -11.58 7.35 -11.37
C VAL A 174 -12.55 6.42 -12.11
N GLY A 175 -12.40 5.11 -11.97
CA GLY A 175 -13.26 4.11 -12.62
C GLY A 175 -12.99 3.92 -14.12
N TYR A 176 -11.89 4.45 -14.66
CA TYR A 176 -11.51 4.27 -16.06
C TYR A 176 -11.08 2.81 -16.35
N ARG A 177 -10.43 2.15 -15.39
CA ARG A 177 -10.03 0.73 -15.47
C ARG A 177 -10.61 -0.05 -14.29
N SER A 178 -11.29 -1.17 -14.59
CA SER A 178 -11.85 -2.08 -13.60
C SER A 178 -10.79 -3.02 -13.02
N ALA A 179 -11.10 -3.71 -11.92
CA ALA A 179 -10.22 -4.77 -11.40
C ALA A 179 -9.99 -5.91 -12.42
N GLU A 180 -11.00 -6.19 -13.25
CA GLU A 180 -10.90 -7.18 -14.33
C GLU A 180 -9.88 -6.76 -15.39
N TYR A 181 -9.85 -5.48 -15.77
CA TYR A 181 -8.80 -4.96 -16.65
C TYR A 181 -7.40 -5.28 -16.10
N PHE A 182 -7.16 -5.03 -14.81
CA PHE A 182 -5.87 -5.30 -14.18
C PHE A 182 -5.52 -6.78 -14.12
N ASN A 183 -6.51 -7.65 -13.95
CA ASN A 183 -6.32 -9.10 -14.01
C ASN A 183 -5.94 -9.55 -15.41
N LEU A 184 -6.66 -9.10 -16.44
CA LEU A 184 -6.36 -9.42 -17.83
C LEU A 184 -5.00 -8.89 -18.27
N ASP A 185 -4.65 -7.66 -17.88
CA ASP A 185 -3.34 -7.07 -18.19
C ASP A 185 -2.19 -7.87 -17.57
N ALA A 186 -2.37 -8.36 -16.33
CA ALA A 186 -1.42 -9.26 -15.68
C ALA A 186 -1.28 -10.61 -16.39
N GLU A 187 -2.39 -11.20 -16.83
CA GLU A 187 -2.39 -12.47 -17.59
C GLU A 187 -1.71 -12.31 -18.95
N ILE A 188 -1.99 -11.22 -19.66
CA ILE A 188 -1.35 -10.88 -20.93
C ILE A 188 0.16 -10.70 -20.75
N ALA A 189 0.58 -9.98 -19.71
CA ALA A 189 2.00 -9.75 -19.42
C ALA A 189 2.75 -11.06 -19.15
N LYS A 190 2.14 -11.94 -18.33
CA LYS A 190 2.68 -13.28 -18.06
C LYS A 190 2.75 -14.16 -19.32
N GLY A 191 1.69 -14.15 -20.14
CA GLY A 191 1.64 -14.90 -21.39
C GLY A 191 2.71 -14.45 -22.39
N LYS A 192 2.92 -13.13 -22.52
CA LYS A 192 4.00 -12.58 -23.35
C LYS A 192 5.39 -13.03 -22.88
N GLN A 193 5.62 -13.08 -21.57
CA GLN A 193 6.90 -13.57 -21.05
C GLN A 193 7.11 -15.05 -21.36
N ALA A 194 6.09 -15.90 -21.19
CA ALA A 194 6.20 -17.32 -21.51
C ALA A 194 6.59 -17.57 -22.98
N VAL A 195 6.03 -16.79 -23.91
CA VAL A 195 6.40 -16.86 -25.34
C VAL A 195 7.87 -16.48 -25.56
N LEU A 196 8.38 -15.48 -24.84
CA LEU A 196 9.80 -15.09 -24.92
C LEU A 196 10.71 -16.18 -24.34
N ASP A 197 10.33 -16.77 -23.21
CA ASP A 197 11.10 -17.85 -22.57
C ASP A 197 11.18 -19.09 -23.49
N ASP A 198 10.06 -19.44 -24.15
CA ASP A 198 10.02 -20.53 -25.13
C ASP A 198 10.89 -20.23 -26.36
N ALA A 199 10.89 -18.98 -26.86
CA ALA A 199 11.72 -18.57 -27.99
C ALA A 199 13.23 -18.66 -27.64
N ASP A 200 13.61 -18.20 -26.45
CA ASP A 200 14.98 -18.32 -25.94
C ASP A 200 15.41 -19.79 -25.78
N LEU A 201 14.49 -20.66 -25.35
CA LEU A 201 14.75 -22.09 -25.23
C LEU A 201 14.97 -22.74 -26.59
N ILE A 202 14.15 -22.40 -27.59
CA ILE A 202 14.28 -22.89 -28.98
C ILE A 202 15.64 -22.44 -29.57
N ASP A 203 16.04 -21.19 -29.37
CA ASP A 203 17.33 -20.67 -29.85
C ASP A 203 18.52 -21.44 -29.22
N ARG A 204 18.47 -21.71 -27.90
CA ARG A 204 19.50 -22.50 -27.22
C ARG A 204 19.61 -23.92 -27.75
N TYR A 205 18.49 -24.60 -27.97
CA TYR A 205 18.50 -25.95 -28.54
C TYR A 205 18.99 -25.96 -29.99
N THR A 206 18.61 -24.96 -30.78
CA THR A 206 19.09 -24.82 -32.18
C THR A 206 20.61 -24.69 -32.22
N LYS A 207 21.18 -23.80 -31.39
CA LYS A 207 22.64 -23.64 -31.26
C LYS A 207 23.36 -24.92 -30.81
N ALA A 208 22.77 -25.67 -29.88
CA ALA A 208 23.36 -26.92 -29.41
C ALA A 208 23.39 -27.99 -30.52
N VAL A 209 22.32 -28.09 -31.32
CA VAL A 209 22.24 -28.98 -32.48
C VAL A 209 23.28 -28.59 -33.53
N ASP A 210 23.45 -27.29 -33.80
CA ASP A 210 24.44 -26.80 -34.76
C ASP A 210 25.87 -27.17 -34.36
N VAL A 211 26.23 -27.02 -33.07
CA VAL A 211 27.57 -27.43 -32.56
C VAL A 211 27.80 -28.93 -32.74
N LEU A 212 26.82 -29.77 -32.38
CA LEU A 212 26.94 -31.22 -32.51
C LEU A 212 27.09 -31.68 -33.98
N ASN A 213 26.50 -30.96 -34.92
CA ASN A 213 26.62 -31.26 -36.34
C ASN A 213 27.98 -30.84 -36.94
N VAL A 214 28.67 -29.86 -36.35
CA VAL A 214 30.01 -29.43 -36.78
C VAL A 214 31.11 -30.43 -36.36
N ASP A 215 30.92 -31.13 -35.23
CA ASP A 215 31.87 -32.14 -34.73
C ASP A 215 31.78 -33.51 -35.45
N LEU A 216 30.85 -33.66 -36.40
CA LEU A 216 30.62 -34.89 -37.18
C LEU A 216 31.28 -34.88 -38.58
N HIS A 217 32.14 -33.89 -38.86
CA HIS A 217 32.94 -33.77 -40.10
C HIS A 217 34.43 -33.63 -39.78
#